data_AF-A0A960T249-F1
#
_entry.id   AF-A0A960T249-F1
#
_cell.length_a   1.000
_cell.length_b   1.000
_cell.length_c   1.000
_cell.angle_alpha   90.00
_cell.angle_beta   90.00
_cell.angle_gamma   90.00
#
_symmetry.space_group_name_H-M   'P 1'
#
loop_
_entity.id
_entity.type
_entity.pdbx_description
1 polymer ?
#
loop_
_entity_poly.entity_id
_entity_poly.type
_entity_poly.pdbx_seq_one_letter_code
_entity_poly.pdbx_strand_id
1 'polypeptide(L)'
;TKIPGARVLVMGIFPRGSQPTHPKTGKPTPTRQRIADTNALLAKLADGKNVVFLDISDKFLDADGVLPKAIFPDALHPSSEGYQIWYRNAQPKLAELMKAP
;
A
#
# COMPACT_ATOMS: atom_id res chain seq x y z
N THR A 1 15.81 19.33 -10.60
CA THR A 1 14.81 18.24 -10.78
C THR A 1 14.70 17.94 -12.27
N LYS A 2 14.60 16.66 -12.67
CA LYS A 2 14.56 16.27 -14.10
C LYS A 2 13.24 16.65 -14.80
N ILE A 3 12.12 16.68 -14.07
CA ILE A 3 10.82 17.13 -14.57
C ILE A 3 10.26 18.16 -13.57
N PRO A 4 10.56 19.46 -13.73
CA PRO A 4 10.04 20.51 -12.85
C PRO A 4 8.51 20.56 -12.91
N GLY A 5 7.86 20.78 -11.77
CA GLY A 5 6.39 20.86 -11.66
C GLY A 5 5.65 19.52 -11.62
N ALA A 6 6.32 18.39 -11.86
CA ALA A 6 5.70 17.08 -11.71
C ALA A 6 5.34 16.81 -10.24
N ARG A 7 4.10 16.37 -10.00
CA ARG A 7 3.70 15.80 -8.72
C ARG A 7 4.00 14.29 -8.68
N VAL A 8 4.40 13.82 -7.51
CA VAL A 8 4.74 12.42 -7.25
C VAL A 8 3.75 11.86 -6.23
N LEU A 9 2.99 10.85 -6.65
CA LEU A 9 2.21 10.01 -5.74
C LEU A 9 3.07 8.80 -5.36
N VAL A 10 3.51 8.75 -4.11
CA VAL A 10 4.20 7.59 -3.53
C VAL A 10 3.16 6.69 -2.88
N MET A 11 3.01 5.48 -3.38
CA MET A 11 2.13 4.49 -2.77
C MET A 11 2.85 3.75 -1.63
N GLY A 12 2.12 3.43 -0.56
CA GLY A 12 2.58 2.48 0.44
C GLY A 12 2.85 1.11 -0.20
N ILE A 13 3.94 0.46 0.23
CA ILE A 13 4.24 -0.92 -0.14
C ILE A 13 3.15 -1.80 0.46
N PHE A 14 2.55 -2.65 -0.37
CA PHE A 14 1.45 -3.50 0.03
C PHE A 14 1.87 -4.64 0.96
N PRO A 15 0.95 -5.14 1.79
CA PRO A 15 1.18 -6.33 2.60
C PRO A 15 1.52 -7.55 1.74
N ARG A 16 2.41 -8.41 2.25
CA ARG A 16 2.67 -9.74 1.69
C ARG A 16 2.86 -10.79 2.78
N GLY A 17 2.71 -12.05 2.43
CA GLY A 17 2.55 -13.16 3.36
C GLY A 17 1.13 -13.20 3.93
N SER A 18 0.53 -14.38 4.02
CA SER A 18 -0.90 -14.54 4.34
C SER A 18 -1.23 -14.05 5.74
N GLN A 19 -0.44 -14.43 6.74
CA GLN A 19 -0.73 -14.19 8.15
C GLN A 19 0.02 -12.96 8.69
N PRO A 20 -0.60 -12.16 9.58
CA PRO A 20 0.06 -11.04 10.24
C PRO A 20 1.11 -11.50 11.26
N THR A 21 0.95 -12.72 11.80
CA THR A 21 1.88 -13.33 12.75
C THR A 21 2.26 -14.75 12.32
N HIS A 22 3.39 -15.22 12.83
CA HIS A 22 3.84 -16.59 12.61
C HIS A 22 3.01 -17.55 13.48
N PRO A 23 2.39 -18.59 12.89
CA PRO A 23 1.37 -19.40 13.57
C PRO A 23 1.90 -20.17 14.79
N LYS A 24 3.21 -20.49 14.84
CA LYS A 24 3.79 -21.21 15.98
C LYS A 24 4.32 -20.32 17.09
N THR A 25 4.68 -19.07 16.77
CA THR A 25 5.42 -18.21 17.71
C THR A 25 4.63 -16.98 18.11
N GLY A 26 3.53 -16.67 17.44
CA GLY A 26 2.74 -15.45 17.64
C GLY A 26 3.49 -14.16 17.26
N LYS A 27 4.74 -14.24 16.83
CA LYS A 27 5.55 -13.08 16.47
C LYS A 27 5.07 -12.46 15.17
N PRO A 28 5.13 -11.13 15.00
CA PRO A 28 4.81 -10.48 13.72
C PRO A 28 5.56 -11.10 12.56
N THR A 29 4.90 -11.26 11.40
CA THR A 29 5.54 -11.70 10.17
C THR A 29 6.65 -10.71 9.79
N PRO A 30 7.94 -11.11 9.76
CA PRO A 30 9.06 -10.17 9.63
C PRO A 30 8.98 -9.27 8.40
N THR A 31 8.45 -9.78 7.30
CA THR A 31 8.25 -9.00 6.07
C THR A 31 7.18 -7.92 6.24
N ARG A 32 6.10 -8.19 6.99
CA ARG A 32 5.07 -7.20 7.29
C ARG A 32 5.62 -6.06 8.14
N GLN A 33 6.48 -6.39 9.12
CA GLN A 33 7.14 -5.36 9.93
C GLN A 33 8.03 -4.47 9.07
N ARG A 34 8.89 -5.05 8.23
CA ARG A 34 9.76 -4.27 7.32
C ARG A 34 8.97 -3.37 6.38
N ILE A 35 7.83 -3.83 5.88
CA ILE A 35 6.93 -3.03 5.04
C ILE A 35 6.35 -1.87 5.83
N ALA A 36 5.86 -2.10 7.05
CA ALA A 36 5.34 -1.04 7.92
C ALA A 36 6.42 0.00 8.23
N ASP A 37 7.63 -0.43 8.59
CA ASP A 37 8.76 0.46 8.87
C ASP A 37 9.15 1.28 7.62
N THR A 38 9.15 0.64 6.44
CA THR A 38 9.44 1.32 5.18
C THR A 38 8.36 2.33 4.82
N ASN A 39 7.08 1.97 4.94
CA ASN A 39 5.96 2.88 4.70
C ASN A 39 5.99 4.08 5.66
N ALA A 40 6.37 3.87 6.91
CA ALA A 40 6.55 4.96 7.89
C ALA A 40 7.68 5.93 7.50
N LEU A 41 8.73 5.45 6.82
CA LEU A 41 9.77 6.30 6.25
C LEU A 41 9.29 7.02 4.98
N LEU A 42 8.59 6.33 4.08
CA LEU A 42 8.03 6.90 2.85
C LEU A 42 7.02 8.02 3.16
N ALA A 43 6.19 7.85 4.18
CA ALA A 43 5.22 8.86 4.61
C ALA A 43 5.90 10.19 4.98
N LYS A 44 7.13 10.15 5.52
CA LYS A 44 7.90 11.36 5.89
C LYS A 44 8.44 12.11 4.68
N LEU A 45 8.46 11.49 3.50
CA LEU A 45 8.87 12.14 2.25
C LEU A 45 7.75 13.04 1.68
N ALA A 46 6.50 12.84 2.12
CA ALA A 46 5.38 13.62 1.63
C ALA A 46 5.41 15.04 2.21
N ASP A 47 5.34 16.03 1.32
CA ASP A 47 5.17 17.45 1.66
C ASP A 47 3.72 17.91 1.52
N GLY A 48 2.84 17.03 1.02
CA GLY A 48 1.43 17.31 0.78
C GLY A 48 1.16 18.22 -0.44
N LYS A 49 2.20 18.58 -1.20
CA LYS A 49 2.15 19.52 -2.34
C LYS A 49 2.67 18.87 -3.62
N ASN A 50 3.95 18.55 -3.64
CA ASN A 50 4.64 17.94 -4.79
C ASN A 50 4.86 16.45 -4.59
N VAL A 51 5.04 16.01 -3.34
CA VAL A 51 5.15 14.60 -2.97
C VAL A 51 4.00 14.27 -2.04
N VAL A 52 3.16 13.34 -2.46
CA VAL A 52 2.01 12.88 -1.69
C VAL A 52 2.15 11.39 -1.44
N PHE A 53 1.95 10.98 -0.20
CA PHE A 53 1.95 9.57 0.18
C PHE A 53 0.51 9.06 0.31
N LEU A 54 0.25 7.86 -0.22
CA LEU A 54 -1.04 7.18 -0.12
C LEU A 54 -0.83 5.73 0.30
N ASP A 55 -1.32 5.37 1.48
CA ASP A 55 -1.37 3.98 1.93
C ASP A 55 -2.82 3.47 1.89
N ILE A 56 -3.02 2.38 1.16
CA ILE A 56 -4.30 1.67 1.03
C ILE A 56 -4.16 0.20 1.47
N SER A 57 -3.08 -0.12 2.18
CA SER A 57 -2.74 -1.49 2.57
C SER A 57 -3.83 -2.19 3.36
N ASP A 58 -4.57 -1.45 4.19
CA ASP A 58 -5.69 -1.94 5.00
C ASP A 58 -6.84 -2.47 4.15
N LYS A 59 -7.02 -1.95 2.93
CA LYS A 59 -8.11 -2.35 2.01
C LYS A 59 -7.95 -3.76 1.46
N PHE A 60 -6.77 -4.35 1.59
CA PHE A 60 -6.49 -5.71 1.14
C PHE A 60 -6.62 -6.76 2.25
N LEU A 61 -6.76 -6.33 3.50
CA LEU A 61 -6.79 -7.21 4.66
C LEU A 61 -8.22 -7.45 5.10
N ASP A 62 -8.48 -8.63 5.66
CA ASP A 62 -9.71 -8.88 6.39
C ASP A 62 -9.63 -8.32 7.83
N ALA A 63 -10.70 -8.56 8.61
CA ALA A 63 -10.81 -8.10 9.99
C ALA A 63 -9.71 -8.65 10.92
N ASP A 64 -9.13 -9.80 10.58
CA ASP A 64 -8.08 -10.45 11.35
C ASP A 64 -6.67 -10.06 10.86
N GLY A 65 -6.58 -9.17 9.85
CA GLY A 65 -5.32 -8.74 9.26
C GLY A 65 -4.70 -9.78 8.30
N VAL A 66 -5.47 -10.80 7.92
CA VAL A 66 -5.04 -11.82 6.96
C VAL A 66 -5.15 -11.26 5.56
N LEU A 67 -4.22 -11.66 4.69
CA LEU A 67 -4.28 -11.37 3.26
C LEU A 67 -5.04 -12.49 2.56
N PRO A 68 -6.28 -12.26 2.10
CA PRO A 68 -7.10 -13.33 1.55
C PRO A 68 -6.54 -13.86 0.23
N LYS A 69 -6.56 -15.18 0.02
CA LYS A 69 -6.11 -15.80 -1.24
C LYS A 69 -6.89 -15.33 -2.47
N ALA A 70 -8.16 -14.97 -2.33
CA ALA A 70 -8.95 -14.41 -3.42
C ALA A 70 -8.38 -13.07 -3.92
N ILE A 71 -7.77 -12.29 -3.01
CA ILE A 71 -7.19 -10.98 -3.30
C ILE A 71 -5.70 -11.09 -3.67
N PHE A 72 -4.94 -11.96 -2.99
CA PHE A 72 -3.53 -12.25 -3.27
C PHE A 72 -3.27 -13.77 -3.31
N PRO A 73 -3.40 -14.43 -4.47
CA PRO A 73 -3.38 -15.90 -4.58
C PRO A 73 -2.09 -16.56 -4.08
N ASP A 74 -0.97 -15.89 -4.26
CA ASP A 74 0.37 -16.32 -3.82
C ASP A 74 0.88 -15.53 -2.60
N ALA A 75 -0.01 -14.78 -1.95
CA ALA A 75 0.29 -13.86 -0.86
C ALA A 75 1.34 -12.78 -1.21
N LEU A 76 1.46 -12.41 -2.49
CA LEU A 76 2.36 -11.34 -2.96
C LEU A 76 1.77 -10.49 -4.08
N HIS A 77 1.24 -11.11 -5.13
CA HIS A 77 0.68 -10.41 -6.28
C HIS A 77 -0.85 -10.31 -6.17
N PRO A 78 -1.45 -9.13 -6.44
CA PRO A 78 -2.90 -9.00 -6.47
C PRO A 78 -3.51 -9.85 -7.59
N SER A 79 -4.67 -10.45 -7.33
CA SER A 79 -5.56 -10.99 -8.36
C SER A 79 -6.25 -9.86 -9.13
N SER A 80 -7.07 -10.20 -10.13
CA SER A 80 -7.94 -9.21 -10.79
C SER A 80 -8.83 -8.47 -9.79
N GLU A 81 -9.36 -9.15 -8.77
CA GLU A 81 -10.15 -8.51 -7.71
C GLU A 81 -9.27 -7.58 -6.85
N GLY A 82 -8.06 -8.01 -6.51
CA GLY A 82 -7.09 -7.17 -5.81
C GLY A 82 -6.73 -5.90 -6.59
N TYR A 83 -6.55 -5.99 -7.90
CA TYR A 83 -6.35 -4.80 -8.74
C TYR A 83 -7.56 -3.88 -8.78
N GLN A 84 -8.79 -4.40 -8.71
CA GLN A 84 -9.99 -3.56 -8.59
C GLN A 84 -10.05 -2.83 -7.24
N ILE A 85 -9.67 -3.48 -6.14
CA ILE A 85 -9.53 -2.83 -4.84
C ILE A 85 -8.48 -1.73 -4.93
N TRP A 86 -7.31 -2.00 -5.52
CA TRP A 86 -6.27 -1.00 -5.72
C TRP A 86 -6.82 0.21 -6.49
N TYR A 87 -7.38 -0.02 -7.67
CA TYR A 87 -7.92 1.04 -8.52
C TYR A 87 -8.94 1.91 -7.76
N ARG A 88 -9.96 1.31 -7.15
CA ARG A 88 -11.02 2.06 -6.46
C ARG A 88 -10.50 2.96 -5.33
N ASN A 89 -9.43 2.54 -4.66
CA ASN A 89 -8.88 3.28 -3.52
C ASN A 89 -7.75 4.26 -3.91
N ALA A 90 -7.03 4.01 -5.01
CA ALA A 90 -5.98 4.92 -5.48
C ALA A 90 -6.48 5.99 -6.46
N GLN A 91 -7.48 5.65 -7.28
CA GLN A 91 -7.95 6.52 -8.36
C GLN A 91 -8.46 7.90 -7.89
N PRO A 92 -9.19 8.04 -6.77
CA PRO A 92 -9.67 9.36 -6.34
C PRO A 92 -8.54 10.33 -6.04
N LYS A 93 -7.48 9.88 -5.34
CA LYS A 93 -6.32 10.71 -5.04
C LYS A 93 -5.52 11.03 -6.30
N LEU A 94 -5.35 10.07 -7.19
CA LEU A 94 -4.69 10.32 -8.48
C LEU A 94 -5.45 11.37 -9.29
N ALA A 95 -6.79 11.28 -9.35
CA ALA A 95 -7.62 12.25 -10.06
C ALA A 95 -7.57 13.66 -9.46
N GLU A 96 -7.49 13.77 -8.13
CA GLU A 96 -7.25 15.05 -7.44
C GLU A 96 -5.92 15.67 -7.87
N LEU A 97 -4.84 14.89 -7.84
CA LEU A 97 -3.49 15.37 -8.18
C LEU A 97 -3.34 15.79 -9.64
N MET A 98 -4.07 15.14 -10.55
CA MET A 98 -4.11 15.49 -11.98
C MET A 98 -4.90 16.77 -12.28
N LYS A 99 -5.85 17.16 -11.41
CA LYS A 99 -6.67 18.37 -11.59
C LYS A 99 -6.05 19.62 -10.98
N ALA A 100 -5.18 19.46 -9.98
CA ALA A 100 -4.58 20.61 -9.32
C ALA A 100 -3.66 21.36 -10.30
N PRO A 101 -3.67 22.71 -10.28
CA PRO A 101 -3.02 23.56 -11.28
C PRO A 101 -1.50 23.39 -11.31
#